data_AF-A0A0B8WDH7-F1
#
_entry.id   AF-A0A0B8WDH7-F1
#
_cell.length_a   1.000
_cell.length_b   1.000
_cell.length_c   1.000
_cell.angle_alpha   90.00
_cell.angle_beta   90.00
_cell.angle_gamma   90.00
#
_symmetry.space_group_name_H-M   'P 1'
#
loop_
_entity.id
_entity.type
_entity.pdbx_description
1 polymer ?
#
loop_
_entity_poly.entity_id
_entity_poly.type
_entity_poly.pdbx_seq_one_letter_code
_entity_poly.pdbx_strand_id
1 'polypeptide(L)'
;MSAKQNKYDTAIRGLLEGASQIAAEYSRDIRDIQSPQLDNVLEQKLVTFRLAMKIGNGRFLNEQDINPNLATSSFMKGECYFVRGSILLQKKSFGDASYNFEAAAKEYEACDKTANSLLCQFNSLIALINGGLVKAPKAIFLCNRILAQAEQKNIYIIQGLALRQKSYIYFQQKSYLASLAEIEKAISLFEVHGPASDYHLSLVHAADCCFDLKDLNRAHMFLDYIPTEHDNRVEFPLAYVRARISNSTLDTQLFADINPHWLHRYENHIHAMQIAPEKEQLRWSQRSSVVLDQKGKIRGRIKASSLEGVLLRQLIKGPVSKDLLCESLWPEFSSARSVDDRFFRLKARLEHKLGDIIDFDGCQYSLNCSIKIL
;
A
#
# COMPACT_ATOMS: atom_id res chain seq x y z
N MET A 1 -39.19 -5.89 2.46
CA MET A 1 -38.56 -4.62 2.06
C MET A 1 -39.56 -3.80 1.28
N SER A 2 -39.81 -2.54 1.64
CA SER A 2 -40.74 -1.68 0.89
C SER A 2 -40.10 -1.20 -0.42
N ALA A 3 -40.90 -0.90 -1.44
CA ALA A 3 -40.43 -0.38 -2.72
C ALA A 3 -39.64 0.95 -2.61
N LYS A 4 -39.80 1.69 -1.49
CA LYS A 4 -39.08 2.95 -1.20
C LYS A 4 -37.60 2.73 -0.87
N GLN A 5 -37.28 1.78 0.01
CA GLN A 5 -35.88 1.50 0.40
C GLN A 5 -35.04 1.05 -0.81
N ASN A 6 -35.70 0.42 -1.79
CA ASN A 6 -35.09 -0.05 -3.01
C ASN A 6 -34.54 1.09 -3.90
N LYS A 7 -35.15 2.28 -3.91
CA LYS A 7 -34.65 3.41 -4.72
C LYS A 7 -33.44 4.10 -4.09
N TYR A 8 -33.45 4.30 -2.76
CA TYR A 8 -32.29 4.82 -2.03
C TYR A 8 -31.08 3.91 -2.19
N ASP A 9 -31.26 2.60 -1.94
CA ASP A 9 -30.19 1.61 -2.08
C ASP A 9 -29.63 1.56 -3.51
N THR A 10 -30.49 1.74 -4.53
CA THR A 10 -30.08 1.85 -5.94
C THR A 10 -29.24 3.10 -6.19
N ALA A 11 -29.63 4.25 -5.63
CA ALA A 11 -28.85 5.49 -5.76
C ALA A 11 -27.46 5.36 -5.09
N ILE A 12 -27.40 4.75 -3.90
CA ILE A 12 -26.13 4.50 -3.22
C ILE A 12 -25.27 3.51 -4.01
N ARG A 13 -25.85 2.43 -4.53
CA ARG A 13 -25.12 1.49 -5.38
C ARG A 13 -24.58 2.15 -6.64
N GLY A 14 -25.40 2.97 -7.32
CA GLY A 14 -24.96 3.75 -8.48
C GLY A 14 -23.78 4.67 -8.16
N LEU A 15 -23.75 5.32 -6.99
CA LEU A 15 -22.59 6.12 -6.56
C LEU A 15 -21.32 5.28 -6.36
N LEU A 16 -21.46 4.07 -5.81
CA LEU A 16 -20.32 3.17 -5.59
C LEU A 16 -19.76 2.65 -6.92
N GLU A 17 -20.63 2.42 -7.90
CA GLU A 17 -20.30 1.94 -9.25
C GLU A 17 -19.87 3.06 -10.22
N GLY A 18 -19.84 4.32 -9.77
CA GLY A 18 -19.45 5.46 -10.60
C GLY A 18 -20.57 6.01 -11.50
N ALA A 19 -21.76 5.40 -11.48
CA ALA A 19 -22.98 5.89 -12.12
C ALA A 19 -23.61 7.06 -11.33
N SER A 20 -22.85 8.15 -11.20
CA SER A 20 -23.21 9.35 -10.44
C SER A 20 -24.53 10.00 -10.89
N GLN A 21 -24.92 9.77 -12.14
CA GLN A 21 -26.17 10.23 -12.73
C GLN A 21 -27.40 9.63 -12.02
N ILE A 22 -27.38 8.35 -11.65
CA ILE A 22 -28.50 7.67 -10.97
C ILE A 22 -28.79 8.34 -9.61
N ALA A 23 -27.74 8.74 -8.89
CA ALA A 23 -27.89 9.45 -7.62
C ALA A 23 -28.32 10.91 -7.79
N ALA A 24 -27.88 11.58 -8.85
CA ALA A 24 -28.34 12.92 -9.19
C ALA A 24 -29.83 12.93 -9.54
N GLU A 25 -30.30 11.92 -10.29
CA GLU A 25 -31.71 11.70 -10.62
C GLU A 25 -32.53 11.41 -9.37
N TYR A 26 -32.09 10.49 -8.50
CA TYR A 26 -32.76 10.24 -7.22
C TYR A 26 -32.91 11.51 -6.35
N SER A 27 -31.86 12.32 -6.27
CA SER A 27 -31.90 13.59 -5.53
C SER A 27 -32.82 14.64 -6.18
N ARG A 28 -33.02 14.59 -7.50
CA ARG A 28 -33.98 15.44 -8.21
C ARG A 28 -35.41 14.97 -7.97
N ASP A 29 -35.66 13.66 -8.10
CA ASP A 29 -36.98 13.05 -7.87
C ASP A 29 -37.54 13.42 -6.49
N ILE A 30 -36.72 13.43 -5.44
CA ILE A 30 -37.17 13.82 -4.09
C ILE A 30 -37.52 15.32 -4.00
N ARG A 31 -36.80 16.20 -4.70
CA ARG A 31 -37.09 17.65 -4.71
C ARG A 31 -38.44 17.96 -5.33
N ASP A 32 -38.84 17.16 -6.31
CA ASP A 32 -40.08 17.36 -7.05
C ASP A 32 -41.31 16.79 -6.30
N ILE A 33 -41.12 16.10 -5.17
CA ILE A 33 -42.22 15.64 -4.30
C ILE A 33 -42.85 16.82 -3.58
N GLN A 34 -44.16 17.00 -3.73
CA GLN A 34 -44.93 17.92 -2.89
C GLN A 34 -44.99 17.41 -1.45
N SER A 35 -44.50 18.21 -0.49
CA SER A 35 -44.44 17.90 0.95
C SER A 35 -43.68 16.60 1.29
N PRO A 36 -42.36 16.56 1.06
CA PRO A 36 -41.56 15.36 1.35
C PRO A 36 -41.55 15.06 2.86
N GLN A 37 -41.60 13.78 3.20
CA GLN A 37 -41.40 13.30 4.57
C GLN A 37 -39.96 13.64 5.02
N LEU A 38 -39.75 13.84 6.33
CA LEU A 38 -38.45 14.21 6.89
C LEU A 38 -37.33 13.25 6.47
N ASP A 39 -37.61 11.94 6.47
CA ASP A 39 -36.63 10.95 6.04
C ASP A 39 -36.25 11.09 4.55
N ASN A 40 -37.19 11.48 3.67
CA ASN A 40 -36.87 11.73 2.26
C ASN A 40 -35.90 12.91 2.12
N VAL A 41 -36.13 13.99 2.87
CA VAL A 41 -35.25 15.16 2.87
C VAL A 41 -33.85 14.78 3.37
N LEU A 42 -33.79 13.92 4.40
CA LEU A 42 -32.53 13.43 4.94
C LEU A 42 -31.79 12.52 3.96
N GLU A 43 -32.47 11.56 3.35
CA GLU A 43 -31.94 10.69 2.30
C GLU A 43 -31.37 11.51 1.13
N GLN A 44 -32.14 12.47 0.62
CA GLN A 44 -31.71 13.37 -0.45
C GLN A 44 -30.44 14.12 -0.07
N LYS A 45 -30.37 14.65 1.16
CA LYS A 45 -29.20 15.36 1.67
C LYS A 45 -27.97 14.46 1.73
N LEU A 46 -28.12 13.25 2.24
CA LEU A 46 -27.03 12.26 2.34
C LEU A 46 -26.52 11.85 0.96
N VAL A 47 -27.42 11.59 0.00
CA VAL A 47 -27.05 11.29 -1.40
C VAL A 47 -26.30 12.46 -2.03
N THR A 48 -26.80 13.69 -1.85
CA THR A 48 -26.17 14.90 -2.40
C THR A 48 -24.77 15.12 -1.81
N PHE A 49 -24.59 14.89 -0.52
CA PHE A 49 -23.29 15.01 0.14
C PHE A 49 -22.31 13.95 -0.36
N ARG A 50 -22.76 12.70 -0.56
CA ARG A 50 -21.94 11.64 -1.16
C ARG A 50 -21.53 11.94 -2.59
N LEU A 51 -22.45 12.46 -3.40
CA LEU A 51 -22.15 12.91 -4.76
C LEU A 51 -21.09 14.02 -4.75
N ALA A 52 -21.26 15.03 -3.90
CA ALA A 52 -20.30 16.13 -3.73
C ALA A 52 -18.91 15.62 -3.29
N MET A 53 -18.86 14.64 -2.38
CA MET A 53 -17.60 13.98 -2.00
C MET A 53 -16.95 13.23 -3.17
N LYS A 54 -17.75 12.53 -4.00
CA LYS A 54 -17.26 11.76 -5.14
C LYS A 54 -16.66 12.63 -6.24
N ILE A 55 -17.20 13.84 -6.45
CA ILE A 55 -16.68 14.82 -7.42
C ILE A 55 -15.60 15.75 -6.85
N GLY A 56 -15.05 15.46 -5.66
CA GLY A 56 -13.93 16.20 -5.08
C GLY A 56 -14.31 17.48 -4.30
N ASN A 57 -15.60 17.76 -4.11
CA ASN A 57 -16.08 18.95 -3.40
C ASN A 57 -16.34 18.74 -1.91
N GLY A 58 -16.06 17.54 -1.37
CA GLY A 58 -16.47 17.21 0.00
C GLY A 58 -15.81 18.03 1.11
N ARG A 59 -14.64 18.66 0.86
CA ARG A 59 -13.99 19.59 1.80
C ARG A 59 -14.83 20.82 2.14
N PHE A 60 -15.76 21.20 1.26
CA PHE A 60 -16.64 22.37 1.44
C PHE A 60 -17.95 22.03 2.15
N LEU A 61 -18.23 20.75 2.38
CA LEU A 61 -19.44 20.32 3.08
C LEU A 61 -19.29 20.57 4.58
N ASN A 62 -20.38 20.94 5.26
CA ASN A 62 -20.41 21.04 6.72
C ASN A 62 -21.08 19.80 7.31
N GLU A 63 -20.34 19.04 8.11
CA GLU A 63 -20.85 17.84 8.78
C GLU A 63 -21.93 18.15 9.82
N GLN A 64 -22.00 19.39 10.31
CA GLN A 64 -23.05 19.85 11.24
C GLN A 64 -24.42 19.97 10.55
N ASP A 65 -24.44 20.08 9.23
CA ASP A 65 -25.68 20.12 8.46
C ASP A 65 -26.42 18.78 8.50
N ILE A 66 -25.75 17.70 8.91
CA ILE A 66 -26.34 16.37 9.08
C ILE A 66 -26.56 16.14 10.58
N ASN A 67 -27.82 16.11 11.01
CA ASN A 67 -28.17 15.82 12.40
C ASN A 67 -28.74 14.40 12.54
N PRO A 68 -27.99 13.43 13.10
CA PRO A 68 -28.46 12.05 13.30
C PRO A 68 -29.71 11.96 14.18
N ASN A 69 -29.97 12.94 15.06
CA ASN A 69 -31.15 12.91 15.94
C ASN A 69 -32.46 13.15 15.19
N LEU A 70 -32.41 13.63 13.95
CA LEU A 70 -33.59 13.79 13.10
C LEU A 70 -34.00 12.49 12.40
N ALA A 71 -33.13 11.47 12.38
CA ALA A 71 -33.40 10.20 11.73
C ALA A 71 -34.35 9.34 12.59
N THR A 72 -35.39 8.80 11.94
CA THR A 72 -36.45 8.01 12.59
C THR A 72 -36.05 6.55 12.84
N SER A 73 -35.07 6.03 12.08
CA SER A 73 -34.61 4.64 12.15
C SER A 73 -33.12 4.53 12.45
N SER A 74 -32.69 3.44 13.11
CA SER A 74 -31.26 3.17 13.32
C SER A 74 -30.48 3.07 12.02
N PHE A 75 -31.07 2.52 10.96
CA PHE A 75 -30.45 2.53 9.63
C PHE A 75 -30.11 3.97 9.20
N MET A 76 -31.08 4.89 9.23
CA MET A 76 -30.81 6.27 8.82
C MET A 76 -29.87 7.03 9.77
N LYS A 77 -29.91 6.74 11.08
CA LYS A 77 -28.90 7.25 12.02
C LYS A 77 -27.49 6.80 11.62
N GLY A 78 -27.34 5.52 11.29
CA GLY A 78 -26.09 4.95 10.78
C GLY A 78 -25.61 5.66 9.51
N GLU A 79 -26.51 5.90 8.56
CA GLU A 79 -26.21 6.62 7.32
C GLU A 79 -25.76 8.07 7.58
N CYS A 80 -26.42 8.78 8.52
CA CYS A 80 -26.00 10.11 8.95
C CYS A 80 -24.59 10.13 9.52
N TYR A 81 -24.31 9.25 10.50
CA TYR A 81 -22.99 9.15 11.10
C TYR A 81 -21.92 8.76 10.08
N PHE A 82 -22.23 7.84 9.17
CA PHE A 82 -21.32 7.43 8.10
C PHE A 82 -20.90 8.61 7.23
N VAL A 83 -21.88 9.38 6.71
CA VAL A 83 -21.59 10.51 5.82
C VAL A 83 -20.82 11.61 6.57
N ARG A 84 -21.16 11.89 7.84
CA ARG A 84 -20.38 12.81 8.68
C ARG A 84 -18.94 12.35 8.84
N GLY A 85 -18.72 11.06 9.13
CA GLY A 85 -17.39 10.45 9.21
C GLY A 85 -16.59 10.62 7.93
N SER A 86 -17.20 10.41 6.77
CA SER A 86 -16.56 10.60 5.46
C SER A 86 -16.13 12.05 5.20
N ILE A 87 -16.97 13.03 5.55
CA ILE A 87 -16.63 14.47 5.42
C ILE A 87 -15.45 14.82 6.32
N LEU A 88 -15.52 14.41 7.59
CA LEU A 88 -14.46 14.68 8.57
C LEU A 88 -13.13 14.04 8.15
N LEU A 89 -13.17 12.86 7.54
CA LEU A 89 -12.00 12.20 6.98
C LEU A 89 -11.37 13.03 5.85
N GLN A 90 -12.18 13.59 4.93
CA GLN A 90 -11.68 14.48 3.87
C GLN A 90 -11.12 15.80 4.43
N LYS A 91 -11.70 16.31 5.51
CA LYS A 91 -11.20 17.48 6.26
C LYS A 91 -9.99 17.17 7.15
N LYS A 92 -9.51 15.92 7.16
CA LYS A 92 -8.40 15.45 8.02
C LYS A 92 -8.67 15.56 9.53
N SER A 93 -9.93 15.66 9.95
CA SER A 93 -10.29 15.50 11.38
C SER A 93 -10.44 14.01 11.71
N PHE A 94 -9.30 13.33 11.84
CA PHE A 94 -9.24 11.88 11.91
C PHE A 94 -9.88 11.28 13.18
N GLY A 95 -9.72 11.95 14.34
CA GLY A 95 -10.33 11.52 15.59
C GLY A 95 -11.86 11.57 15.53
N ASP A 96 -12.41 12.69 15.08
CA ASP A 96 -13.86 12.87 14.93
C ASP A 96 -14.44 11.95 13.85
N ALA A 97 -13.71 11.75 12.75
CA ALA A 97 -14.09 10.80 11.71
C ALA A 97 -14.21 9.39 12.27
N SER A 98 -13.21 8.93 13.05
CA SER A 98 -13.25 7.62 13.73
C SER A 98 -14.45 7.50 14.64
N TYR A 99 -14.71 8.50 15.49
CA TYR A 99 -15.86 8.51 16.39
C TYR A 99 -17.19 8.37 15.64
N ASN A 100 -17.37 9.13 14.55
CA ASN A 100 -18.60 9.05 13.75
C ASN A 100 -18.74 7.69 13.07
N PHE A 101 -17.65 7.09 12.55
CA PHE A 101 -17.73 5.73 12.01
C PHE A 101 -18.05 4.68 13.08
N GLU A 102 -17.50 4.77 14.29
CA GLU A 102 -17.86 3.85 15.38
C GLU A 102 -19.33 4.00 15.80
N ALA A 103 -19.85 5.23 15.83
CA ALA A 103 -21.27 5.48 16.07
C ALA A 103 -22.15 4.87 14.96
N ALA A 104 -21.77 5.04 13.69
CA ALA A 104 -22.45 4.41 12.56
C ALA A 104 -22.45 2.88 12.67
N ALA A 105 -21.32 2.28 13.08
CA ALA A 105 -21.19 0.84 13.24
C ALA A 105 -22.20 0.26 14.23
N LYS A 106 -22.42 0.93 15.37
CA LYS A 106 -23.39 0.53 16.39
C LYS A 106 -24.83 0.60 15.87
N GLU A 107 -25.17 1.65 15.15
CA GLU A 107 -26.50 1.82 14.57
C GLU A 107 -26.79 0.78 13.48
N TYR A 108 -25.81 0.44 12.64
CA TYR A 108 -25.95 -0.65 11.67
C TYR A 108 -26.05 -2.03 12.33
N GLU A 109 -25.31 -2.26 13.42
CA GLU A 109 -25.43 -3.50 14.19
C GLU A 109 -26.83 -3.65 14.80
N ALA A 110 -27.40 -2.57 15.34
CA ALA A 110 -28.74 -2.56 15.92
C ALA A 110 -29.88 -2.87 14.92
N CYS A 111 -29.61 -2.80 13.61
CA CYS A 111 -30.57 -3.15 12.56
C CYS A 111 -30.08 -4.29 11.65
N ASP A 112 -29.20 -5.16 12.17
CA ASP A 112 -28.69 -6.36 11.50
C ASP A 112 -28.00 -6.10 10.15
N LYS A 113 -27.44 -4.91 9.95
CA LYS A 113 -26.65 -4.55 8.77
C LYS A 113 -25.17 -4.82 9.02
N THR A 114 -24.82 -6.10 9.21
CA THR A 114 -23.46 -6.53 9.60
C THR A 114 -22.37 -6.05 8.65
N ALA A 115 -22.60 -6.08 7.32
CA ALA A 115 -21.62 -5.58 6.35
C ALA A 115 -21.36 -4.08 6.51
N ASN A 116 -22.40 -3.26 6.65
CA ASN A 116 -22.26 -1.83 6.89
C ASN A 116 -21.55 -1.55 8.22
N SER A 117 -21.86 -2.30 9.27
CA SER A 117 -21.20 -2.17 10.58
C SER A 117 -19.70 -2.44 10.47
N LEU A 118 -19.29 -3.56 9.87
CA LEU A 118 -17.89 -3.89 9.68
C LEU A 118 -17.15 -2.90 8.78
N LEU A 119 -17.82 -2.38 7.73
CA LEU A 119 -17.24 -1.36 6.87
C LEU A 119 -16.98 -0.06 7.65
N CYS A 120 -17.88 0.31 8.55
CA CYS A 120 -17.68 1.45 9.44
C CYS A 120 -16.52 1.22 10.41
N GLN A 121 -16.41 0.05 11.01
CA GLN A 121 -15.27 -0.30 11.87
C GLN A 121 -13.95 -0.23 11.09
N PHE A 122 -13.93 -0.71 9.84
CA PHE A 122 -12.78 -0.56 8.95
C PHE A 122 -12.45 0.90 8.68
N ASN A 123 -13.44 1.73 8.32
CA ASN A 123 -13.22 3.15 8.06
C ASN A 123 -12.75 3.94 9.30
N SER A 124 -13.22 3.58 10.50
CA SER A 124 -12.69 4.09 11.77
C SER A 124 -11.21 3.77 11.91
N LEU A 125 -10.80 2.51 11.67
CA LEU A 125 -9.40 2.12 11.69
C LEU A 125 -8.57 2.91 10.67
N ILE A 126 -9.06 3.10 9.45
CA ILE A 126 -8.38 3.90 8.42
C ILE A 126 -8.18 5.36 8.90
N ALA A 127 -9.21 5.96 9.52
CA ALA A 127 -9.08 7.29 10.09
C ALA A 127 -7.97 7.35 11.15
N LEU A 128 -7.94 6.38 12.08
CA LEU A 128 -6.90 6.30 13.12
C LEU A 128 -5.49 6.13 12.54
N ILE A 129 -5.33 5.31 11.49
CA ILE A 129 -4.05 5.09 10.81
C ILE A 129 -3.59 6.38 10.11
N ASN A 130 -4.47 7.02 9.34
CA ASN A 130 -4.16 8.24 8.60
C ASN A 130 -3.82 9.42 9.53
N GLY A 131 -4.46 9.48 10.71
CA GLY A 131 -4.13 10.47 11.74
C GLY A 131 -2.90 10.16 12.58
N GLY A 132 -2.22 9.02 12.34
CA GLY A 132 -1.10 8.58 13.17
C GLY A 132 -1.48 8.26 14.63
N LEU A 133 -2.77 8.10 14.92
CA LEU A 133 -3.34 7.85 16.25
C LEU A 133 -3.17 6.38 16.68
N VAL A 134 -2.81 5.51 15.74
CA VAL A 134 -2.51 4.10 16.01
C VAL A 134 -1.18 3.70 15.36
N LYS A 135 -0.34 2.98 16.11
CA LYS A 135 0.92 2.43 15.60
C LYS A 135 0.70 1.08 14.91
N ALA A 136 1.62 0.72 14.03
CA ALA A 136 1.51 -0.46 13.17
C ALA A 136 1.13 -1.78 13.88
N PRO A 137 1.71 -2.17 15.04
CA PRO A 137 1.32 -3.42 15.71
C PRO A 137 -0.16 -3.44 16.13
N LYS A 138 -0.66 -2.32 16.68
CA LYS A 138 -2.06 -2.19 17.08
C LYS A 138 -2.97 -2.10 15.86
N ALA A 139 -2.54 -1.46 14.77
CA ALA A 139 -3.27 -1.41 13.52
C ALA A 139 -3.44 -2.80 12.89
N ILE A 140 -2.38 -3.63 12.88
CA ILE A 140 -2.44 -5.02 12.41
C ILE A 140 -3.39 -5.85 13.27
N PHE A 141 -3.32 -5.71 14.60
CA PHE A 141 -4.26 -6.39 15.51
C PHE A 141 -5.72 -6.05 15.20
N LEU A 142 -6.01 -4.76 14.99
CA LEU A 142 -7.37 -4.31 14.64
C LEU A 142 -7.81 -4.81 13.26
N CYS A 143 -6.90 -4.85 12.27
CA CYS A 143 -7.18 -5.47 10.97
C CYS A 143 -7.56 -6.94 11.11
N ASN A 144 -6.79 -7.72 11.89
CA ASN A 144 -7.07 -9.14 12.13
C ASN A 144 -8.42 -9.35 12.82
N ARG A 145 -8.80 -8.47 13.74
CA ARG A 145 -10.12 -8.55 14.40
C ARG A 145 -11.26 -8.35 13.41
N ILE A 146 -11.16 -7.34 12.54
CA ILE A 146 -12.17 -7.07 11.50
C ILE A 146 -12.20 -8.23 10.49
N LEU A 147 -11.03 -8.72 10.07
CA LEU A 147 -10.90 -9.84 9.16
C LEU A 147 -11.60 -11.10 9.70
N ALA A 148 -11.31 -11.49 10.96
CA ALA A 148 -11.92 -12.66 11.58
C ALA A 148 -13.46 -12.57 11.65
N GLN A 149 -14.00 -11.38 11.96
CA GLN A 149 -15.44 -11.15 11.96
C GLN A 149 -16.04 -11.23 10.55
N ALA A 150 -15.35 -10.67 9.55
CA ALA A 150 -15.78 -10.72 8.15
C ALA A 150 -15.71 -12.13 7.57
N GLU A 151 -14.73 -12.96 7.98
CA GLU A 151 -14.60 -14.37 7.63
C GLU A 151 -15.77 -15.19 8.20
N GLN A 152 -16.07 -15.03 9.50
CA GLN A 152 -17.19 -15.72 10.15
C GLN A 152 -18.55 -15.44 9.49
N LYS A 153 -18.69 -14.29 8.83
CA LYS A 153 -19.93 -13.83 8.20
C LYS A 153 -19.90 -13.90 6.67
N ASN A 154 -18.82 -14.41 6.07
CA ASN A 154 -18.62 -14.47 4.61
C ASN A 154 -18.77 -13.10 3.89
N ILE A 155 -18.26 -12.03 4.49
CA ILE A 155 -18.32 -10.67 3.92
C ILE A 155 -17.00 -10.37 3.19
N TYR A 156 -16.87 -10.93 1.98
CA TYR A 156 -15.62 -10.99 1.22
C TYR A 156 -14.99 -9.63 0.88
N ILE A 157 -15.79 -8.62 0.53
CA ILE A 157 -15.27 -7.27 0.23
C ILE A 157 -14.50 -6.70 1.43
N ILE A 158 -15.02 -6.87 2.65
CA ILE A 158 -14.37 -6.35 3.86
C ILE A 158 -13.14 -7.16 4.22
N GLN A 159 -13.16 -8.48 3.99
CA GLN A 159 -11.96 -9.31 4.11
C GLN A 159 -10.84 -8.78 3.21
N GLY A 160 -11.15 -8.53 1.92
CA GLY A 160 -10.20 -7.96 0.96
C GLY A 160 -9.67 -6.59 1.38
N LEU A 161 -10.54 -5.70 1.86
CA LEU A 161 -10.14 -4.37 2.34
C LEU A 161 -9.20 -4.45 3.54
N ALA A 162 -9.50 -5.31 4.52
CA ALA A 162 -8.66 -5.52 5.70
C ALA A 162 -7.29 -6.12 5.33
N LEU A 163 -7.26 -7.11 4.43
CA LEU A 163 -6.03 -7.72 3.92
C LEU A 163 -5.17 -6.72 3.15
N ARG A 164 -5.75 -5.92 2.26
CA ARG A 164 -5.05 -4.85 1.55
C ARG A 164 -4.47 -3.82 2.51
N GLN A 165 -5.22 -3.40 3.52
CA GLN A 165 -4.71 -2.46 4.52
C GLN A 165 -3.56 -3.04 5.35
N LYS A 166 -3.69 -4.31 5.76
CA LYS A 166 -2.63 -5.04 6.47
C LYS A 166 -1.37 -5.14 5.62
N SER A 167 -1.52 -5.42 4.32
CA SER A 167 -0.43 -5.40 3.35
C SER A 167 0.26 -4.03 3.29
N TYR A 168 -0.49 -2.92 3.21
CA TYR A 168 0.10 -1.58 3.24
C TYR A 168 0.90 -1.30 4.51
N ILE A 169 0.44 -1.76 5.67
CA ILE A 169 1.19 -1.60 6.92
C ILE A 169 2.51 -2.39 6.88
N TYR A 170 2.49 -3.64 6.40
CA TYR A 170 3.72 -4.43 6.24
C TYR A 170 4.69 -3.79 5.23
N PHE A 171 4.17 -3.25 4.13
CA PHE A 171 4.98 -2.53 3.15
C PHE A 171 5.70 -1.33 3.77
N GLN A 172 4.99 -0.52 4.56
CA GLN A 172 5.58 0.62 5.28
C GLN A 172 6.68 0.19 6.26
N GLN A 173 6.60 -1.03 6.79
CA GLN A 173 7.62 -1.63 7.65
C GLN A 173 8.74 -2.34 6.87
N LYS A 174 8.79 -2.18 5.53
CA LYS A 174 9.71 -2.88 4.61
C LYS A 174 9.64 -4.42 4.70
N SER A 175 8.53 -4.95 5.23
CA SER A 175 8.27 -6.39 5.31
C SER A 175 7.60 -6.86 4.02
N TYR A 176 8.30 -6.73 2.89
CA TYR A 176 7.71 -6.88 1.55
C TYR A 176 7.16 -8.29 1.28
N LEU A 177 7.79 -9.35 1.80
CA LEU A 177 7.27 -10.72 1.70
C LEU A 177 5.90 -10.87 2.40
N ALA A 178 5.77 -10.33 3.62
CA ALA A 178 4.51 -10.36 4.36
C ALA A 178 3.45 -9.47 3.68
N SER A 179 3.86 -8.32 3.15
CA SER A 179 3.01 -7.43 2.35
C SER A 179 2.45 -8.17 1.13
N LEU A 180 3.32 -8.85 0.36
CA LEU A 180 2.93 -9.61 -0.81
C LEU A 180 1.95 -10.73 -0.45
N ALA A 181 2.25 -11.51 0.59
CA ALA A 181 1.40 -12.61 1.01
C ALA A 181 -0.03 -12.19 1.40
N GLU A 182 -0.21 -11.00 2.00
CA GLU A 182 -1.55 -10.50 2.34
C GLU A 182 -2.26 -9.86 1.15
N ILE A 183 -1.55 -9.15 0.26
CA ILE A 183 -2.21 -8.55 -0.92
C ILE A 183 -2.67 -9.60 -1.91
N GLU A 184 -1.96 -10.72 -2.05
CA GLU A 184 -2.38 -11.82 -2.94
C GLU A 184 -3.71 -12.43 -2.50
N LYS A 185 -3.93 -12.58 -1.18
CA LYS A 185 -5.24 -12.99 -0.65
C LYS A 185 -6.32 -11.95 -0.95
N ALA A 186 -6.00 -10.66 -0.86
CA ALA A 186 -6.93 -9.59 -1.19
C ALA A 186 -7.28 -9.60 -2.70
N ILE A 187 -6.30 -9.85 -3.58
CA ILE A 187 -6.49 -9.99 -5.03
C ILE A 187 -7.51 -11.09 -5.31
N SER A 188 -7.34 -12.29 -4.75
CA SER A 188 -8.27 -13.40 -4.98
C SER A 188 -9.71 -13.09 -4.55
N LEU A 189 -9.89 -12.30 -3.49
CA LEU A 189 -11.21 -11.87 -3.03
C LEU A 189 -11.82 -10.80 -3.94
N PHE A 190 -11.01 -9.81 -4.34
CA PHE A 190 -11.50 -8.71 -5.16
C PHE A 190 -11.74 -9.08 -6.61
N GLU A 191 -11.02 -10.07 -7.14
CA GLU A 191 -11.24 -10.61 -8.47
C GLU A 191 -12.68 -11.11 -8.66
N VAL A 192 -13.24 -11.75 -7.62
CA VAL A 192 -14.57 -12.36 -7.69
C VAL A 192 -15.66 -11.45 -7.11
N HIS A 193 -15.34 -10.71 -6.04
CA HIS A 193 -16.36 -10.01 -5.25
C HIS A 193 -16.15 -8.50 -5.14
N GLY A 194 -14.99 -7.98 -5.57
CA GLY A 194 -14.62 -6.59 -5.40
C GLY A 194 -15.04 -5.70 -6.57
N PRO A 195 -15.08 -4.38 -6.37
CA PRO A 195 -15.12 -3.45 -7.49
C PRO A 195 -13.79 -3.53 -8.25
N ALA A 196 -13.84 -3.38 -9.58
CA ALA A 196 -12.66 -3.46 -10.45
C ALA A 196 -11.51 -2.54 -9.99
N SER A 197 -11.84 -1.35 -9.47
CA SER A 197 -10.82 -0.44 -8.93
C SER A 197 -10.05 -1.03 -7.75
N ASP A 198 -10.69 -1.75 -6.83
CA ASP A 198 -10.01 -2.34 -5.67
C ASP A 198 -9.17 -3.54 -6.07
N TYR A 199 -9.63 -4.32 -7.05
CA TYR A 199 -8.86 -5.39 -7.67
C TYR A 199 -7.59 -4.83 -8.34
N HIS A 200 -7.73 -3.84 -9.25
CA HIS A 200 -6.59 -3.24 -9.94
C HIS A 200 -5.61 -2.56 -8.98
N LEU A 201 -6.09 -1.81 -7.98
CA LEU A 201 -5.21 -1.23 -6.95
C LEU A 201 -4.42 -2.29 -6.17
N SER A 202 -5.02 -3.47 -5.97
CA SER A 202 -4.35 -4.58 -5.29
C SER A 202 -3.27 -5.22 -6.18
N LEU A 203 -3.54 -5.36 -7.48
CA LEU A 203 -2.53 -5.78 -8.47
C LEU A 203 -1.36 -4.79 -8.54
N VAL A 204 -1.62 -3.48 -8.59
CA VAL A 204 -0.58 -2.45 -8.58
C VAL A 204 0.26 -2.54 -7.32
N HIS A 205 -0.34 -2.70 -6.14
CA HIS A 205 0.40 -2.83 -4.89
C HIS A 205 1.21 -4.13 -4.82
N ALA A 206 0.70 -5.24 -5.37
CA ALA A 206 1.47 -6.48 -5.49
C ALA A 206 2.68 -6.32 -6.41
N ALA A 207 2.52 -5.65 -7.55
CA ALA A 207 3.63 -5.31 -8.44
C ALA A 207 4.68 -4.43 -7.74
N ASP A 208 4.26 -3.44 -6.94
CA ASP A 208 5.13 -2.59 -6.13
C ASP A 208 5.94 -3.42 -5.11
N CYS A 209 5.28 -4.39 -4.45
CA CYS A 209 5.95 -5.33 -3.55
C CYS A 209 6.98 -6.19 -4.30
N CYS A 210 6.63 -6.73 -5.46
CA CYS A 210 7.52 -7.55 -6.29
C CYS A 210 8.74 -6.76 -6.78
N PHE A 211 8.56 -5.49 -7.15
CA PHE A 211 9.67 -4.61 -7.51
C PHE A 211 10.67 -4.45 -6.34
N ASP A 212 10.18 -4.20 -5.13
CA ASP A 212 11.04 -4.07 -3.95
C ASP A 212 11.72 -5.41 -3.57
N LEU A 213 11.08 -6.54 -3.87
CA LEU A 213 11.63 -7.89 -3.75
C LEU A 213 12.56 -8.30 -4.91
N LYS A 214 12.78 -7.42 -5.90
CA LYS A 214 13.58 -7.69 -7.11
C LYS A 214 13.03 -8.79 -8.03
N ASP A 215 11.76 -9.15 -7.88
CA ASP A 215 11.05 -10.08 -8.76
C ASP A 215 10.31 -9.30 -9.88
N LEU A 216 11.08 -8.79 -10.84
CA LEU A 216 10.54 -7.95 -11.92
C LEU A 216 9.58 -8.71 -12.83
N ASN A 217 9.80 -10.01 -13.06
CA ASN A 217 8.93 -10.82 -13.90
C ASN A 217 7.52 -10.89 -13.31
N ARG A 218 7.41 -11.16 -12.01
CA ARG A 218 6.11 -11.21 -11.33
C ARG A 218 5.49 -9.82 -11.20
N ALA A 219 6.30 -8.77 -11.04
CA ALA A 219 5.81 -7.40 -11.08
C ALA A 219 5.13 -7.09 -12.43
N HIS A 220 5.76 -7.43 -13.55
CA HIS A 220 5.16 -7.29 -14.88
C HIS A 220 3.87 -8.11 -15.03
N MET A 221 3.88 -9.38 -14.60
CA MET A 221 2.69 -10.22 -14.66
C MET A 221 1.49 -9.58 -13.99
N PHE A 222 1.64 -8.99 -12.79
CA PHE A 222 0.53 -8.31 -12.11
C PHE A 222 0.02 -7.10 -12.88
N LEU A 223 0.90 -6.33 -13.51
CA LEU A 223 0.51 -5.15 -14.28
C LEU A 223 -0.19 -5.52 -15.61
N ASP A 224 0.13 -6.67 -16.19
CA ASP A 224 -0.45 -7.13 -17.46
C ASP A 224 -1.94 -7.53 -17.31
N TYR A 225 -2.39 -7.86 -16.10
CA TYR A 225 -3.82 -8.11 -15.81
C TYR A 225 -4.65 -6.83 -15.74
N ILE A 226 -4.03 -5.65 -15.74
CA ILE A 226 -4.76 -4.37 -15.65
C ILE A 226 -5.09 -3.89 -17.07
N PRO A 227 -6.38 -3.78 -17.43
CA PRO A 227 -6.80 -3.33 -18.76
C PRO A 227 -6.40 -1.86 -19.02
N THR A 228 -6.32 -1.51 -20.30
CA THR A 228 -6.03 -0.13 -20.73
C THR A 228 -7.03 0.87 -20.17
N GLU A 229 -8.32 0.53 -20.17
CA GLU A 229 -9.37 1.33 -19.54
C GLU A 229 -9.51 0.95 -18.07
N HIS A 230 -9.31 1.91 -17.17
CA HIS A 230 -9.41 1.71 -15.73
C HIS A 230 -9.88 2.99 -15.02
N ASP A 231 -10.28 2.84 -13.76
CA ASP A 231 -10.72 3.95 -12.89
C ASP A 231 -9.56 4.94 -12.63
N ASN A 232 -9.85 6.25 -12.64
CA ASN A 232 -8.87 7.32 -12.41
C ASN A 232 -8.05 7.14 -11.12
N ARG A 233 -8.61 6.50 -10.09
CA ARG A 233 -7.89 6.21 -8.83
C ARG A 233 -6.72 5.25 -9.02
N VAL A 234 -6.72 4.45 -10.07
CA VAL A 234 -5.67 3.45 -10.42
C VAL A 234 -4.57 4.08 -11.27
N GLU A 235 -4.90 5.13 -12.04
CA GLU A 235 -4.03 5.70 -13.07
C GLU A 235 -2.66 6.14 -12.53
N PHE A 236 -2.65 6.97 -11.48
CA PHE A 236 -1.41 7.43 -10.86
C PHE A 236 -0.61 6.29 -10.20
N PRO A 237 -1.19 5.43 -9.34
CA PRO A 237 -0.48 4.26 -8.80
C PRO A 237 0.14 3.36 -9.88
N LEU A 238 -0.59 3.08 -10.95
CA LEU A 238 -0.13 2.24 -12.06
C LEU A 238 1.06 2.90 -12.79
N ALA A 239 0.92 4.17 -13.14
CA ALA A 239 1.99 4.94 -13.77
C ALA A 239 3.24 5.01 -12.87
N TYR A 240 3.05 5.18 -11.56
CA TYR A 240 4.14 5.17 -10.57
C TYR A 240 4.93 3.86 -10.61
N VAL A 241 4.26 2.71 -10.48
CA VAL A 241 4.96 1.42 -10.46
C VAL A 241 5.63 1.14 -11.80
N ARG A 242 4.98 1.49 -12.92
CA ARG A 242 5.61 1.40 -14.26
C ARG A 242 6.88 2.26 -14.33
N ALA A 243 6.82 3.49 -13.84
CA ALA A 243 7.96 4.41 -13.81
C ALA A 243 9.10 3.89 -12.92
N ARG A 244 8.81 3.23 -11.80
CA ARG A 244 9.84 2.55 -10.98
C ARG A 244 10.54 1.46 -11.79
N ILE A 245 9.78 0.63 -12.51
CA ILE A 245 10.32 -0.48 -13.31
C ILE A 245 11.18 0.04 -14.47
N SER A 246 10.72 1.09 -15.18
CA SER A 246 11.46 1.71 -16.29
C SER A 246 12.52 2.72 -15.85
N ASN A 247 12.62 3.01 -14.55
CA ASN A 247 13.50 4.02 -13.97
C ASN A 247 13.32 5.41 -14.62
N SER A 248 12.06 5.85 -14.75
CA SER A 248 11.67 7.12 -15.36
C SER A 248 10.94 8.03 -14.37
N THR A 249 10.83 9.32 -14.70
CA THR A 249 10.03 10.27 -13.92
C THR A 249 8.64 10.46 -14.52
N LEU A 250 7.69 10.86 -13.69
CA LEU A 250 6.32 11.20 -14.08
C LEU A 250 6.08 12.70 -13.97
N ASP A 251 5.27 13.23 -14.89
CA ASP A 251 4.64 14.54 -14.74
C ASP A 251 3.33 14.38 -13.96
N THR A 252 3.33 14.80 -12.69
CA THR A 252 2.17 14.67 -11.80
C THR A 252 1.00 15.55 -12.23
N GLN A 253 1.19 16.56 -13.10
CA GLN A 253 0.11 17.44 -13.55
C GLN A 253 -0.88 16.75 -14.50
N LEU A 254 -0.50 15.60 -15.07
CA LEU A 254 -1.31 14.85 -16.03
C LEU A 254 -2.43 14.03 -15.37
N PHE A 255 -2.40 13.86 -14.04
CA PHE A 255 -3.33 12.98 -13.33
C PHE A 255 -4.46 13.76 -12.68
N ALA A 256 -5.70 13.35 -12.95
CA ALA A 256 -6.89 14.02 -12.44
C ALA A 256 -7.12 13.78 -10.92
N ASP A 257 -6.75 12.60 -10.43
CA ASP A 257 -6.86 12.23 -9.02
C ASP A 257 -5.55 11.59 -8.53
N ILE A 258 -4.95 12.18 -7.51
CA ILE A 258 -3.71 11.67 -6.91
C ILE A 258 -3.96 11.43 -5.43
N ASN A 259 -3.94 10.16 -5.05
CA ASN A 259 -3.99 9.78 -3.66
C ASN A 259 -2.69 10.24 -2.94
N PRO A 260 -2.77 11.00 -1.83
CA PRO A 260 -1.60 11.52 -1.13
C PRO A 260 -0.60 10.46 -0.67
N HIS A 261 -1.06 9.23 -0.37
CA HIS A 261 -0.18 8.14 0.06
C HIS A 261 0.71 7.65 -1.09
N TRP A 262 0.13 7.50 -2.28
CA TRP A 262 0.88 7.13 -3.48
C TRP A 262 1.80 8.25 -3.93
N LEU A 263 1.36 9.51 -3.84
CA LEU A 263 2.23 10.65 -4.11
C LEU A 263 3.47 10.64 -3.21
N HIS A 264 3.28 10.42 -1.91
CA HIS A 264 4.38 10.33 -0.97
C HIS A 264 5.36 9.18 -1.31
N ARG A 265 4.85 8.02 -1.78
CA ARG A 265 5.71 6.92 -2.26
C ARG A 265 6.53 7.33 -3.49
N TYR A 266 5.91 8.03 -4.43
CA TYR A 266 6.59 8.55 -5.62
C TYR A 266 7.67 9.57 -5.26
N GLU A 267 7.37 10.54 -4.40
CA GLU A 267 8.33 11.53 -3.91
C GLU A 267 9.55 10.87 -3.26
N ASN A 268 9.32 9.86 -2.41
CA ASN A 268 10.40 9.08 -1.80
C ASN A 268 11.26 8.33 -2.84
N HIS A 269 10.63 7.80 -3.89
CA HIS A 269 11.35 7.12 -4.98
C HIS A 269 12.20 8.10 -5.79
N ILE A 270 11.66 9.24 -6.19
CA ILE A 270 12.40 10.29 -6.92
C ILE A 270 13.54 10.81 -6.08
N HIS A 271 13.31 11.06 -4.79
CA HIS A 271 14.38 11.46 -3.87
C HIS A 271 15.46 10.39 -3.78
N ALA A 272 15.11 9.10 -3.74
CA ALA A 272 16.08 8.01 -3.78
C ALA A 272 16.85 7.94 -5.12
N MET A 273 16.21 8.24 -6.25
CA MET A 273 16.87 8.34 -7.56
C MET A 273 17.83 9.52 -7.65
N GLN A 274 17.47 10.67 -7.05
CA GLN A 274 18.28 11.89 -7.02
C GLN A 274 19.43 11.81 -6.00
N ILE A 275 19.21 11.13 -4.88
CA ILE A 275 20.22 10.91 -3.83
C ILE A 275 21.12 9.71 -4.12
N ALA A 276 20.79 8.84 -5.08
CA ALA A 276 21.64 7.72 -5.46
C ALA A 276 23.09 8.22 -5.57
N PRO A 277 23.96 7.93 -4.58
CA PRO A 277 25.31 8.40 -4.64
C PRO A 277 25.88 7.80 -5.92
N GLU A 278 26.67 8.55 -6.68
CA GLU A 278 27.48 7.94 -7.72
C GLU A 278 28.14 6.72 -7.08
N LYS A 279 27.69 5.50 -7.46
CA LYS A 279 28.17 4.27 -6.83
C LYS A 279 29.69 4.36 -6.88
N GLU A 280 30.33 4.39 -5.72
CA GLU A 280 31.77 4.60 -5.65
C GLU A 280 32.42 3.60 -6.60
N GLN A 281 33.13 4.09 -7.62
CA GLN A 281 33.76 3.19 -8.58
C GLN A 281 35.16 2.88 -8.10
N LEU A 282 35.34 1.67 -7.58
CA LEU A 282 36.64 1.15 -7.24
C LEU A 282 37.27 0.45 -8.44
N ARG A 283 38.59 0.45 -8.50
CA ARG A 283 39.38 -0.27 -9.50
C ARG A 283 40.28 -1.25 -8.79
N TRP A 284 40.13 -2.54 -9.08
CA TRP A 284 40.91 -3.59 -8.44
C TRP A 284 41.89 -4.22 -9.43
N SER A 285 43.19 -3.99 -9.20
CA SER A 285 44.24 -4.68 -9.93
C SER A 285 44.54 -6.02 -9.26
N GLN A 286 44.17 -7.10 -9.92
CA GLN A 286 44.41 -8.45 -9.40
C GLN A 286 45.90 -8.80 -9.33
N ARG A 287 46.71 -8.24 -10.23
CA ARG A 287 48.17 -8.44 -10.26
C ARG A 287 48.86 -7.79 -9.06
N SER A 288 48.57 -6.52 -8.78
CA SER A 288 49.21 -5.79 -7.67
C SER A 288 48.46 -5.95 -6.34
N SER A 289 47.28 -6.60 -6.36
CA SER A 289 46.39 -6.74 -5.21
C SER A 289 45.88 -5.41 -4.65
N VAL A 290 45.96 -4.31 -5.40
CA VAL A 290 45.60 -2.96 -4.94
C VAL A 290 44.18 -2.62 -5.40
N VAL A 291 43.38 -2.08 -4.46
CA VAL A 291 42.07 -1.50 -4.75
C VAL A 291 42.19 0.02 -4.65
N LEU A 292 41.87 0.70 -5.74
CA LEU A 292 41.93 2.16 -5.89
C LEU A 292 40.52 2.74 -5.92
N ASP A 293 40.35 3.96 -5.41
CA ASP A 293 39.16 4.76 -5.69
C ASP A 293 39.24 5.43 -7.08
N GLN A 294 38.18 6.18 -7.45
CA GLN A 294 38.12 6.92 -8.71
C GLN A 294 39.25 7.95 -8.88
N LYS A 295 39.79 8.47 -7.78
CA LYS A 295 40.87 9.47 -7.76
C LYS A 295 42.26 8.82 -7.80
N GLY A 296 42.33 7.48 -7.87
CA GLY A 296 43.58 6.73 -7.89
C GLY A 296 44.22 6.57 -6.51
N LYS A 297 43.52 6.91 -5.42
CA LYS A 297 44.00 6.70 -4.05
C LYS A 297 43.78 5.24 -3.65
N ILE A 298 44.76 4.65 -2.97
CA ILE A 298 44.66 3.29 -2.45
C ILE A 298 43.63 3.25 -1.32
N ARG A 299 42.54 2.49 -1.52
CA ARG A 299 41.56 2.16 -0.49
C ARG A 299 42.06 0.99 0.38
N GLY A 300 42.59 -0.05 -0.26
CA GLY A 300 43.08 -1.23 0.44
C GLY A 300 43.86 -2.19 -0.45
N ARG A 301 44.29 -3.31 0.15
CA ARG A 301 44.99 -4.39 -0.56
C ARG A 301 44.28 -5.74 -0.35
N ILE A 302 43.90 -6.38 -1.45
CA ILE A 302 43.21 -7.67 -1.49
C ILE A 302 43.89 -8.54 -2.55
N LYS A 303 44.48 -9.65 -2.08
CA LYS A 303 45.05 -10.66 -2.97
C LYS A 303 43.90 -11.44 -3.62
N ALA A 304 43.94 -11.62 -4.93
CA ALA A 304 42.89 -12.33 -5.66
C ALA A 304 42.68 -13.78 -5.14
N SER A 305 43.75 -14.44 -4.70
CA SER A 305 43.73 -15.79 -4.15
C SER A 305 43.33 -15.88 -2.67
N SER A 306 43.18 -14.75 -1.94
CA SER A 306 42.72 -14.81 -0.55
C SER A 306 41.22 -15.02 -0.47
N LEU A 307 40.72 -15.45 0.70
CA LEU A 307 39.28 -15.59 0.94
C LEU A 307 38.54 -14.26 0.73
N GLU A 308 39.13 -13.11 1.09
CA GLU A 308 38.55 -11.80 0.78
C GLU A 308 38.46 -11.57 -0.74
N GLY A 309 39.49 -11.97 -1.50
CA GLY A 309 39.50 -11.86 -2.95
C GLY A 309 38.52 -12.80 -3.63
N VAL A 310 38.28 -14.00 -3.07
CA VAL A 310 37.25 -14.93 -3.56
C VAL A 310 35.85 -14.36 -3.27
N LEU A 311 35.59 -13.89 -2.05
CA LEU A 311 34.34 -13.23 -1.68
C LEU A 311 34.05 -12.03 -2.59
N LEU A 312 35.03 -11.14 -2.76
CA LEU A 312 34.90 -9.96 -3.60
C LEU A 312 34.60 -10.34 -5.06
N ARG A 313 35.27 -11.36 -5.61
CA ARG A 313 35.01 -11.86 -6.98
C ARG A 313 33.59 -12.39 -7.16
N GLN A 314 33.02 -13.05 -6.16
CA GLN A 314 31.64 -13.52 -6.24
C GLN A 314 30.66 -12.35 -6.20
N LEU A 315 30.86 -11.40 -5.30
CA LEU A 315 29.97 -10.24 -5.17
C LEU A 315 30.07 -9.26 -6.37
N ILE A 316 31.21 -9.21 -7.07
CA ILE A 316 31.36 -8.44 -8.33
C ILE A 316 30.42 -8.97 -9.43
N LYS A 317 30.11 -10.27 -9.44
CA LYS A 317 29.24 -10.87 -10.46
C LYS A 317 27.76 -10.54 -10.25
N GLY A 318 27.37 -10.09 -9.06
CA GLY A 318 26.01 -9.74 -8.71
C GLY A 318 25.65 -10.14 -7.28
N PRO A 319 24.38 -9.97 -6.88
CA PRO A 319 23.86 -10.43 -5.61
C PRO A 319 23.97 -11.95 -5.45
N VAL A 320 24.37 -12.42 -4.27
CA VAL A 320 24.55 -13.86 -3.97
C VAL A 320 24.03 -14.21 -2.58
N SER A 321 23.36 -15.36 -2.43
CA SER A 321 22.91 -15.84 -1.12
C SER A 321 24.07 -16.20 -0.20
N LYS A 322 23.85 -16.12 1.11
CA LYS A 322 24.84 -16.52 2.12
C LYS A 322 25.34 -17.94 1.89
N ASP A 323 24.42 -18.86 1.63
CA ASP A 323 24.73 -20.29 1.49
C ASP A 323 25.66 -20.54 0.30
N LEU A 324 25.39 -19.92 -0.85
CA LEU A 324 26.24 -20.06 -2.03
C LEU A 324 27.62 -19.40 -1.85
N LEU A 325 27.69 -18.28 -1.11
CA LEU A 325 28.96 -17.66 -0.74
C LEU A 325 29.77 -18.58 0.18
N CYS A 326 29.12 -19.17 1.19
CA CYS A 326 29.75 -20.10 2.12
C CYS A 326 30.26 -21.37 1.44
N GLU A 327 29.48 -21.98 0.55
CA GLU A 327 29.91 -23.13 -0.26
C GLU A 327 31.10 -22.80 -1.16
N SER A 328 31.12 -21.60 -1.75
CA SER A 328 32.23 -21.14 -2.59
C SER A 328 33.52 -20.88 -1.79
N LEU A 329 33.39 -20.45 -0.53
CA LEU A 329 34.51 -20.06 0.33
C LEU A 329 35.09 -21.24 1.12
N TRP A 330 34.22 -22.16 1.54
CA TRP A 330 34.55 -23.32 2.36
C TRP A 330 33.75 -24.55 1.89
N PRO A 331 34.20 -25.20 0.80
CA PRO A 331 33.51 -26.36 0.24
C PRO A 331 33.56 -27.62 1.15
N GLU A 332 34.34 -27.58 2.23
CA GLU A 332 34.50 -28.70 3.15
C GLU A 332 33.42 -28.71 4.25
N PHE A 333 32.86 -29.88 4.54
CA PHE A 333 31.80 -30.08 5.54
C PHE A 333 32.23 -29.59 6.92
N SER A 334 31.67 -28.47 7.35
CA SER A 334 31.77 -27.93 8.70
C SER A 334 30.38 -27.62 9.24
N SER A 335 30.21 -27.67 10.56
CA SER A 335 28.91 -27.39 11.19
C SER A 335 28.41 -25.98 10.81
N ALA A 336 27.12 -25.84 10.50
CA ALA A 336 26.52 -24.59 10.00
C ALA A 336 26.83 -23.36 10.87
N ARG A 337 26.81 -23.49 12.21
CA ARG A 337 27.18 -22.40 13.13
C ARG A 337 28.61 -21.92 12.94
N SER A 338 29.57 -22.83 12.71
CA SER A 338 30.97 -22.46 12.54
C SER A 338 31.24 -21.74 11.23
N VAL A 339 30.43 -22.00 10.20
CA VAL A 339 30.51 -21.36 8.87
C VAL A 339 29.99 -19.93 8.93
N ASP A 340 28.86 -19.71 9.60
CA ASP A 340 28.28 -18.38 9.79
C ASP A 340 29.26 -17.43 10.52
N ASP A 341 29.85 -17.87 11.63
CA ASP A 341 30.83 -17.08 12.37
C ASP A 341 32.09 -16.78 11.54
N ARG A 342 32.49 -17.69 10.65
CA ARG A 342 33.62 -17.47 9.73
C ARG A 342 33.26 -16.46 8.64
N PHE A 343 32.05 -16.55 8.09
CA PHE A 343 31.55 -15.62 7.08
C PHE A 343 31.48 -14.19 7.61
N PHE A 344 30.87 -13.96 8.78
CA PHE A 344 30.76 -12.61 9.34
C PHE A 344 32.12 -12.01 9.68
N ARG A 345 33.07 -12.82 10.17
CA ARG A 345 34.46 -12.38 10.36
C ARG A 345 35.14 -12.03 9.03
N LEU A 346 34.90 -12.81 7.98
CA LEU A 346 35.45 -12.53 6.65
C LEU A 346 34.89 -11.23 6.07
N LYS A 347 33.57 -11.02 6.15
CA LYS A 347 32.87 -9.79 5.76
C LYS A 347 33.47 -8.59 6.51
N ALA A 348 33.57 -8.66 7.83
CA ALA A 348 34.11 -7.58 8.65
C ALA A 348 35.57 -7.23 8.30
N ARG A 349 36.43 -8.22 7.98
CA ARG A 349 37.81 -7.96 7.52
C ARG A 349 37.84 -7.25 6.17
N LEU A 350 36.94 -7.61 5.26
CA LEU A 350 36.84 -6.98 3.95
C LEU A 350 36.36 -5.53 4.09
N GLU A 351 35.38 -5.29 4.96
CA GLU A 351 34.86 -3.95 5.24
C GLU A 351 35.86 -3.06 5.96
N HIS A 352 36.64 -3.62 6.88
CA HIS A 352 37.76 -2.89 7.49
C HIS A 352 38.79 -2.42 6.45
N LYS A 353 38.95 -3.13 5.33
CA LYS A 353 39.91 -2.78 4.26
C LYS A 353 39.36 -1.79 3.25
N LEU A 354 38.09 -1.93 2.88
CA LEU A 354 37.52 -1.17 1.77
C LEU A 354 36.44 -0.16 2.18
N GLY A 355 36.08 -0.13 3.46
CA GLY A 355 34.90 0.56 3.95
C GLY A 355 33.66 -0.34 3.90
N ASP A 356 32.52 0.22 4.26
CA ASP A 356 31.23 -0.47 4.25
C ASP A 356 30.76 -0.70 2.81
N ILE A 357 31.24 -1.77 2.18
CA ILE A 357 31.03 -2.04 0.75
C ILE A 357 30.06 -3.20 0.46
N ILE A 358 29.63 -3.94 1.49
CA ILE A 358 28.75 -5.12 1.35
C ILE A 358 27.40 -4.84 2.00
N ASP A 359 26.37 -4.78 1.18
CA ASP A 359 24.98 -4.69 1.64
C ASP A 359 24.35 -6.08 1.75
N PHE A 360 23.40 -6.21 2.69
CA PHE A 360 22.53 -7.38 2.84
C PHE A 360 21.07 -6.93 2.80
N ASP A 361 20.29 -7.45 1.84
CA ASP A 361 18.89 -7.05 1.62
C ASP A 361 17.86 -7.89 2.42
N GLY A 362 18.35 -8.82 3.24
CA GLY A 362 17.53 -9.80 3.98
C GLY A 362 17.57 -11.21 3.38
N CYS A 363 18.03 -11.36 2.14
CA CYS A 363 18.17 -12.65 1.45
C CYS A 363 19.56 -12.85 0.82
N GLN A 364 20.09 -11.80 0.20
CA GLN A 364 21.32 -11.84 -0.59
C GLN A 364 22.30 -10.75 -0.15
N TYR A 365 23.59 -11.03 -0.36
CA TYR A 365 24.68 -10.07 -0.19
C TYR A 365 25.06 -9.50 -1.55
N SER A 366 25.32 -8.20 -1.61
CA SER A 366 25.75 -7.50 -2.84
C SER A 366 26.73 -6.38 -2.53
N LEU A 367 27.41 -5.85 -3.56
CA LEU A 367 28.24 -4.66 -3.42
C LEU A 367 27.37 -3.40 -3.54
N ASN A 368 27.54 -2.46 -2.61
CA ASN A 368 26.92 -1.14 -2.70
C ASN A 368 27.72 -0.15 -3.58
N CYS A 369 28.89 -0.60 -4.06
CA CYS A 369 29.79 0.12 -4.95
C CYS A 369 30.01 -0.67 -6.26
N SER A 370 30.63 -0.05 -7.26
CA SER A 370 31.02 -0.75 -8.51
C SER A 370 32.52 -1.02 -8.48
N ILE A 371 32.96 -2.25 -8.78
CA ILE A 371 34.38 -2.59 -8.81
C ILE A 371 34.76 -3.07 -10.20
N LYS A 372 35.60 -2.28 -10.89
CA LYS A 372 36.19 -2.65 -12.17
C LYS A 372 37.48 -3.42 -11.95
N ILE A 373 37.58 -4.62 -12.51
CA ILE A 373 38.83 -5.40 -12.52
C ILE A 373 39.76 -4.79 -13.58
N LEU A 374 41.00 -4.49 -13.20
CA LEU A 374 42.05 -3.94 -14.06
C LEU A 374 42.97 -5.00 -14.62
#